data_AF-E9GNY7-F1
#
_entry.id   AF-E9GNY7-F1
#
_cell.length_a   1.000
_cell.length_b   1.000
_cell.length_c   1.000
_cell.angle_alpha   90.00
_cell.angle_beta   90.00
_cell.angle_gamma   90.00
#
_symmetry.space_group_name_H-M   'P 1'
#
loop_
_entity.id
_entity.type
_entity.pdbx_description
1 polymer ?
#
loop_
_entity_poly.entity_id
_entity_poly.type
_entity_poly.pdbx_seq_one_letter_code
_entity_poly.pdbx_strand_id
1 'polypeptide(L)'
;MATGGSNEDDYLSTCGICFIKYDLLMNRPKVLPCSHTYCFTCIQAMISSGNPLKCPMCRKTAVGIDKVESLPNNVHAEHIILLNEKLEKAEAEAKLSSKLLDAYFKSNKSECQVFVVTDDHEPKVLSFNASKDAVNHFHHTSVKIPDTEKPTKLRIISWQGFMVNDIPAFPLLMTSLVNILKAQNPDVVFLYNVEPATLDRLKKNLPSFKFIYEFNDQMSVTLLNTSVSYDSHEAVQLPVEESGDYNFLIVEAHVGSLKLKLINAEIDMYASDMWRENFTKLMLDKLGKESDATANIILRMGGCCDEQNWHTYTRDVGLPHRTVDVWEACKKPGMCNLIWRYDNMTETDVLEYKNFNGKLPYIDHYRFSRVYLRPAKTVFAQPKFYGEIQFLNITLAIHSAIIVDFDISSTFCLS
;
A
#
# COMPACT_ATOMS: atom_id res chain seq x y z
N MET A 1 6.90 -36.19 -29.13
CA MET A 1 7.45 -37.18 -28.20
C MET A 1 7.55 -36.50 -26.84
N ALA A 2 6.67 -36.86 -25.91
CA ALA A 2 6.67 -36.33 -24.56
C ALA A 2 7.70 -37.08 -23.73
N THR A 3 8.72 -36.40 -23.22
CA THR A 3 9.62 -36.95 -22.20
C THR A 3 8.91 -36.85 -20.86
N GLY A 4 8.17 -37.90 -20.50
CA GLY A 4 7.69 -38.09 -19.14
C GLY A 4 8.87 -38.37 -18.21
N GLY A 5 9.17 -37.41 -17.34
CA GLY A 5 9.97 -37.69 -16.15
C GLY A 5 9.15 -38.58 -15.23
N SER A 6 9.63 -39.79 -14.99
CA SER A 6 9.05 -40.70 -14.00
C SER A 6 9.29 -40.15 -12.60
N ASN A 7 8.22 -39.75 -11.91
CA ASN A 7 8.22 -39.35 -10.49
C ASN A 7 8.55 -40.56 -9.59
N GLU A 8 9.83 -40.87 -9.39
CA GLU A 8 10.25 -41.80 -8.34
C GLU A 8 10.21 -41.16 -6.94
N ASP A 9 10.16 -39.82 -6.86
CA ASP A 9 10.17 -39.04 -5.61
C ASP A 9 8.80 -38.96 -4.88
N ASP A 10 7.69 -39.26 -5.57
CA ASP A 10 6.32 -39.15 -5.00
C ASP A 10 6.03 -40.25 -3.95
N TYR A 11 6.65 -41.43 -4.08
CA TYR A 11 6.41 -42.56 -3.18
C TYR A 11 6.97 -42.39 -1.77
N LEU A 12 7.98 -41.53 -1.60
CA LEU A 12 8.63 -41.26 -0.32
C LEU A 12 7.96 -40.11 0.45
N SER A 13 7.14 -39.30 -0.22
CA SER A 13 6.58 -38.05 0.33
C SER A 13 5.05 -38.08 0.45
N THR A 14 4.37 -39.11 -0.02
CA THR A 14 2.89 -39.24 0.03
C THR A 14 2.42 -40.53 0.72
N CYS A 15 1.22 -40.47 1.28
CA CYS A 15 0.58 -41.62 1.92
C CYS A 15 0.01 -42.59 0.89
N GLY A 16 0.40 -43.87 0.94
CA GLY A 16 -0.12 -44.91 0.03
C GLY A 16 -1.59 -45.33 0.25
N ILE A 17 -2.34 -44.64 1.11
CA ILE A 17 -3.79 -44.87 1.33
C ILE A 17 -4.60 -43.69 0.81
N CYS A 18 -4.30 -42.47 1.27
CA CYS A 18 -5.05 -41.26 0.89
C CYS A 18 -4.38 -40.46 -0.24
N PHE A 19 -3.15 -40.80 -0.63
CA PHE A 19 -2.36 -40.10 -1.64
C PHE A 19 -2.07 -38.62 -1.32
N ILE A 20 -2.30 -38.21 -0.06
CA ILE A 20 -1.95 -36.87 0.44
C ILE A 20 -0.47 -36.86 0.85
N LYS A 21 0.22 -35.73 0.62
CA LYS A 21 1.59 -35.51 1.10
C LYS A 21 1.68 -35.64 2.62
N TYR A 22 2.78 -36.22 3.09
CA TYR A 22 3.08 -36.24 4.51
C TYR A 22 3.38 -34.82 5.01
N ASP A 23 2.96 -34.51 6.23
CA ASP A 23 3.27 -33.28 6.95
C ASP A 23 3.70 -33.62 8.39
N LEU A 24 4.09 -32.63 9.19
CA LEU A 24 4.49 -32.86 10.59
C LEU A 24 3.30 -32.81 11.58
N LEU A 25 2.08 -32.68 11.06
CA LEU A 25 0.84 -32.46 11.81
C LEU A 25 -0.09 -33.68 11.68
N MET A 26 -1.14 -33.56 10.86
CA MET A 26 -2.23 -34.52 10.75
C MET A 26 -1.88 -35.68 9.80
N ASN A 27 -1.02 -35.44 8.81
CA ASN A 27 -0.54 -36.47 7.89
C ASN A 27 0.85 -36.96 8.26
N ARG A 28 1.19 -36.96 9.55
CA ARG A 28 2.50 -37.40 10.03
C ARG A 28 2.78 -38.87 9.69
N PRO A 29 3.92 -39.21 9.06
CA PRO A 29 4.20 -40.56 8.58
C PRO A 29 4.55 -41.50 9.75
N LYS A 30 3.77 -42.56 9.93
CA LYS A 30 3.89 -43.54 11.00
C LYS A 30 4.30 -44.91 10.45
N VAL A 31 5.23 -45.56 11.12
CA VAL A 31 5.78 -46.86 10.70
C VAL A 31 5.07 -47.99 11.43
N LEU A 32 4.43 -48.89 10.68
CA LEU A 32 3.88 -50.12 11.23
C LEU A 32 5.01 -51.12 11.60
N PRO A 33 4.76 -52.12 12.47
CA PRO A 33 5.76 -53.15 12.83
C PRO A 33 6.33 -53.94 11.64
N CYS A 34 5.63 -53.92 10.49
CA CYS A 34 6.08 -54.51 9.24
C CYS A 34 6.93 -53.56 8.36
N SER A 35 7.34 -52.42 8.90
CA SER A 35 8.14 -51.36 8.26
C SER A 35 7.45 -50.55 7.14
N HIS A 36 6.19 -50.83 6.82
CA HIS A 36 5.41 -49.98 5.91
C HIS A 36 4.92 -48.72 6.62
N THR A 37 4.89 -47.61 5.88
CA THR A 37 4.57 -46.27 6.40
C THR A 37 3.24 -45.77 5.84
N TYR A 38 2.41 -45.17 6.69
CA TYR A 38 1.18 -44.47 6.31
C TYR A 38 0.96 -43.26 7.21
N CYS A 39 0.09 -42.33 6.82
CA CYS A 39 -0.16 -41.14 7.61
C CYS A 39 -0.98 -41.45 8.89
N PHE A 40 -0.79 -40.60 9.90
CA PHE A 40 -1.48 -40.69 11.19
C PHE A 40 -3.00 -40.83 11.03
N THR A 41 -3.63 -39.96 10.25
CA THR A 41 -5.08 -39.95 10.01
C THR A 41 -5.59 -41.25 9.42
N CYS A 42 -4.88 -41.83 8.44
CA CYS A 42 -5.29 -43.10 7.84
C CYS A 42 -5.18 -44.26 8.84
N ILE A 43 -4.09 -44.35 9.61
CA ILE A 43 -3.95 -45.42 10.62
C ILE A 43 -4.99 -45.23 11.73
N GLN A 44 -5.28 -43.98 12.13
CA GLN A 44 -6.31 -43.69 13.12
C GLN A 44 -7.68 -44.19 12.67
N ALA A 45 -8.05 -43.93 11.40
CA ALA A 45 -9.29 -44.43 10.83
C ALA A 45 -9.34 -45.97 10.81
N MET A 46 -8.22 -46.63 10.54
CA MET A 46 -8.14 -48.10 10.54
C MET A 46 -8.32 -48.69 11.95
N ILE A 47 -7.69 -48.10 12.98
CA ILE A 47 -7.86 -48.53 14.38
C ILE A 47 -9.31 -48.30 14.83
N SER A 48 -9.89 -47.14 14.51
CA SER A 48 -11.27 -46.80 14.87
C SER A 48 -12.32 -47.69 14.21
N SER A 49 -11.98 -48.47 13.18
CA SER A 49 -12.90 -49.40 12.51
C SER A 49 -13.25 -50.66 13.33
N GLY A 50 -12.58 -50.88 14.47
CA GLY A 50 -12.80 -52.04 15.35
C GLY A 50 -12.21 -53.36 14.83
N ASN A 51 -11.59 -53.37 13.64
CA ASN A 51 -10.88 -54.51 13.10
C ASN A 51 -9.40 -54.50 13.50
N PRO A 52 -8.72 -55.68 13.55
CA PRO A 52 -7.28 -55.72 13.75
C PRO A 52 -6.54 -54.90 12.68
N LEU A 53 -5.60 -54.06 13.10
CA LEU A 53 -4.82 -53.20 12.22
C LEU A 53 -3.96 -54.04 11.26
N LYS A 54 -4.39 -54.17 10.01
CA LYS A 54 -3.67 -54.92 8.96
C LYS A 54 -3.00 -53.96 7.98
N CYS A 55 -1.72 -54.17 7.70
CA CYS A 55 -1.01 -53.39 6.71
C CYS A 55 -1.65 -53.57 5.30
N PRO A 56 -2.06 -52.50 4.61
CA PRO A 56 -2.61 -52.58 3.25
C PRO A 56 -1.66 -53.22 2.23
N MET A 57 -0.34 -53.01 2.38
CA MET A 57 0.66 -53.50 1.43
C MET A 57 0.99 -54.98 1.63
N CYS A 58 1.31 -55.40 2.85
CA CYS A 58 1.80 -56.77 3.12
C CYS A 58 0.82 -57.65 3.91
N ARG A 59 -0.35 -57.13 4.28
CA ARG A 59 -1.42 -57.82 5.03
C ARG A 59 -1.03 -58.35 6.42
N LYS A 60 0.19 -58.10 6.90
CA LYS A 60 0.61 -58.42 8.28
C LYS A 60 -0.25 -57.64 9.28
N THR A 61 -0.66 -58.32 10.34
CA THR A 61 -1.45 -57.72 11.43
C THR A 61 -0.51 -57.12 12.47
N ALA A 62 -0.69 -55.84 12.78
CA ALA A 62 0.00 -55.17 13.88
C ALA A 62 -0.69 -55.53 15.19
N VAL A 63 0.02 -56.24 16.08
CA VAL A 63 -0.51 -56.71 17.36
C VAL A 63 -0.13 -55.72 18.46
N GLY A 64 -1.06 -55.43 19.38
CA GLY A 64 -0.80 -54.58 20.54
C GLY A 64 -0.72 -53.07 20.24
N ILE A 65 -1.33 -52.63 19.14
CA ILE A 65 -1.40 -51.22 18.74
C ILE A 65 -2.83 -50.73 18.86
N ASP A 66 -3.14 -50.14 20.02
CA ASP A 66 -4.49 -49.61 20.31
C ASP A 66 -4.60 -48.09 20.07
N LYS A 67 -3.46 -47.42 19.89
CA LYS A 67 -3.33 -45.97 19.68
C LYS A 67 -2.25 -45.66 18.66
N VAL A 68 -2.51 -44.74 17.72
CA VAL A 68 -1.57 -44.39 16.64
C VAL A 68 -0.30 -43.73 17.19
N GLU A 69 -0.40 -43.04 18.32
CA GLU A 69 0.71 -42.38 19.01
C GLU A 69 1.79 -43.37 19.46
N SER A 70 1.43 -44.63 19.70
CA SER A 70 2.39 -45.69 20.07
C SER A 70 3.31 -46.11 18.93
N LEU A 71 2.97 -45.77 17.68
CA LEU A 71 3.79 -46.09 16.51
C LEU A 71 4.90 -45.05 16.33
N PRO A 72 6.13 -45.50 16.01
CA PRO A 72 7.23 -44.60 15.70
C PRO A 72 6.95 -43.81 14.42
N ASN A 73 7.47 -42.60 14.35
CA ASN A 73 7.45 -41.82 13.12
C ASN A 73 8.50 -42.34 12.13
N ASN A 74 8.23 -42.18 10.84
CA ASN A 74 9.25 -42.41 9.83
C ASN A 74 10.18 -41.19 9.77
N VAL A 75 11.29 -41.25 10.51
CA VAL A 75 12.27 -40.17 10.60
C VAL A 75 12.91 -39.81 9.25
N HIS A 76 12.99 -40.77 8.31
CA HIS A 76 13.49 -40.50 6.96
C HIS A 76 12.49 -39.67 6.16
N ALA A 77 11.20 -40.03 6.21
CA ALA A 77 10.15 -39.25 5.58
C ALA A 77 10.03 -37.85 6.22
N GLU A 78 10.13 -37.74 7.55
CA GLU A 78 10.16 -36.44 8.24
C GLU A 78 11.35 -35.57 7.80
N HIS A 79 12.52 -36.17 7.63
CA HIS A 79 13.69 -35.45 7.14
C HIS A 79 13.51 -34.98 5.70
N ILE A 80 12.88 -35.78 4.84
CA ILE A 80 12.54 -35.38 3.46
C ILE A 80 11.54 -34.23 3.45
N ILE A 81 10.52 -34.24 4.31
CA ILE A 81 9.57 -33.12 4.47
C ILE A 81 10.34 -31.83 4.77
N LEU A 82 11.22 -31.86 5.79
CA LEU A 82 12.02 -30.70 6.19
C LEU A 82 13.01 -30.24 5.11
N LEU A 83 13.59 -31.17 4.34
CA LEU A 83 14.49 -30.83 3.23
C LEU A 83 13.72 -30.19 2.07
N ASN A 84 12.53 -30.70 1.75
CA ASN A 84 11.68 -30.11 0.72
C ASN A 84 11.21 -28.71 1.12
N GLU A 85 10.80 -28.50 2.38
CA GLU A 85 10.48 -27.16 2.90
C GLU A 85 11.67 -26.20 2.78
N LYS A 86 12.89 -26.66 3.09
CA LYS A 86 14.12 -25.86 2.94
C LYS A 86 14.46 -25.57 1.48
N LEU A 87 14.26 -26.54 0.59
CA LEU A 87 14.52 -26.41 -0.84
C LEU A 87 13.52 -25.43 -1.47
N GLU A 88 12.24 -25.58 -1.19
CA GLU A 88 11.18 -24.65 -1.62
C GLU A 88 11.49 -23.21 -1.17
N LYS A 89 11.94 -23.05 0.09
CA LYS A 89 12.37 -21.74 0.60
C LYS A 89 13.60 -21.19 -0.13
N ALA A 90 14.63 -22.01 -0.34
CA ALA A 90 15.85 -21.59 -1.04
C ALA A 90 15.58 -21.27 -2.53
N GLU A 91 14.68 -22.01 -3.18
CA GLU A 91 14.23 -21.74 -4.54
C GLU A 91 13.42 -20.44 -4.63
N ALA A 92 12.57 -20.14 -3.63
CA ALA A 92 11.86 -18.87 -3.53
C ALA A 92 12.85 -17.70 -3.34
N GLU A 93 13.86 -17.86 -2.49
CA GLU A 93 14.94 -16.87 -2.27
C GLU A 93 15.80 -16.66 -3.55
N ALA A 94 16.12 -17.74 -4.28
CA ALA A 94 16.87 -17.66 -5.53
C ALA A 94 16.05 -16.99 -6.66
N LYS A 95 14.76 -17.33 -6.79
CA LYS A 95 13.83 -16.66 -7.72
C LYS A 95 13.67 -15.18 -7.40
N LEU A 96 13.62 -14.83 -6.11
CA LEU A 96 13.64 -13.43 -5.65
C LEU A 96 14.94 -12.73 -6.06
N SER A 97 16.10 -13.35 -5.84
CA SER A 97 17.41 -12.80 -6.22
C SER A 97 17.51 -12.55 -7.73
N SER A 98 17.01 -13.47 -8.55
CA SER A 98 16.93 -13.30 -10.01
C SER A 98 15.99 -12.16 -10.43
N LYS A 99 14.78 -12.10 -9.85
CA LYS A 99 13.83 -11.00 -10.11
C LYS A 99 14.38 -9.64 -9.65
N LEU A 100 15.17 -9.63 -8.57
CA LEU A 100 15.89 -8.46 -8.07
C LEU A 100 16.97 -7.97 -9.02
N LEU A 101 17.78 -8.89 -9.55
CA LEU A 101 18.78 -8.59 -10.57
C LEU A 101 18.12 -8.06 -11.85
N ASP A 102 17.02 -8.66 -12.30
CA ASP A 102 16.27 -8.17 -13.47
C ASP A 102 15.64 -6.80 -13.24
N ALA A 103 15.08 -6.54 -12.06
CA ALA A 103 14.55 -5.24 -11.69
C ALA A 103 15.65 -4.17 -11.57
N TYR A 104 16.81 -4.52 -11.01
CA TYR A 104 17.99 -3.66 -10.91
C TYR A 104 18.58 -3.32 -12.30
N PHE A 105 18.66 -4.30 -13.22
CA PHE A 105 19.12 -4.05 -14.58
C PHE A 105 18.10 -3.27 -15.42
N LYS A 106 16.80 -3.40 -15.14
CA LYS A 106 15.75 -2.55 -15.73
C LYS A 106 15.80 -1.12 -15.17
N SER A 107 16.02 -0.94 -13.87
CA SER A 107 16.14 0.39 -13.24
C SER A 107 17.41 1.14 -13.66
N ASN A 108 18.48 0.44 -14.04
CA ASN A 108 19.66 1.08 -14.65
C ASN A 108 19.40 1.61 -16.08
N LYS A 109 18.25 1.30 -16.69
CA LYS A 109 17.82 1.85 -17.99
C LYS A 109 16.70 2.90 -17.87
N SER A 110 15.97 2.95 -16.77
CA SER A 110 14.89 3.92 -16.48
C SER A 110 14.88 4.30 -15.00
N GLU A 111 14.86 5.60 -14.72
CA GLU A 111 14.98 6.26 -13.41
C GLU A 111 13.95 5.75 -12.37
N CYS A 112 14.24 4.61 -11.73
CA CYS A 112 13.35 3.93 -10.76
C CYS A 112 14.10 3.52 -9.48
N GLN A 113 13.44 3.65 -8.32
CA GLN A 113 13.83 2.93 -7.11
C GLN A 113 13.11 1.58 -7.05
N VAL A 114 13.81 0.53 -6.62
CA VAL A 114 13.26 -0.82 -6.45
C VAL A 114 13.27 -1.19 -4.97
N PHE A 115 12.10 -1.51 -4.42
CA PHE A 115 11.98 -2.04 -3.06
C PHE A 115 11.50 -3.50 -3.12
N VAL A 116 12.11 -4.34 -2.29
CA VAL A 116 11.63 -5.70 -2.07
C VAL A 116 10.65 -5.67 -0.92
N VAL A 117 9.43 -6.12 -1.15
CA VAL A 117 8.46 -6.33 -0.07
C VAL A 117 8.29 -7.82 0.10
N THR A 118 8.76 -8.32 1.23
CA THR A 118 8.57 -9.71 1.65
C THR A 118 7.34 -9.79 2.55
N ASP A 119 6.35 -10.59 2.14
CA ASP A 119 5.35 -11.19 3.03
C ASP A 119 5.81 -12.62 3.36
N ASP A 120 5.27 -13.22 4.42
CA ASP A 120 5.52 -14.57 4.92
C ASP A 120 5.22 -15.69 3.89
N HIS A 121 4.61 -15.36 2.74
CA HIS A 121 4.12 -16.35 1.78
C HIS A 121 4.78 -16.28 0.39
N GLU A 122 5.22 -15.11 -0.12
CA GLU A 122 6.14 -14.99 -1.28
C GLU A 122 6.75 -13.56 -1.37
N PRO A 123 8.05 -13.41 -1.71
CA PRO A 123 8.66 -12.11 -1.96
C PRO A 123 8.18 -11.47 -3.27
N LYS A 124 7.63 -10.24 -3.23
CA LYS A 124 7.30 -9.46 -4.44
C LYS A 124 8.27 -8.28 -4.60
N VAL A 125 8.80 -8.12 -5.82
CA VAL A 125 9.64 -6.99 -6.19
C VAL A 125 8.75 -5.85 -6.67
N LEU A 126 8.75 -4.75 -5.94
CA LEU A 126 8.03 -3.54 -6.31
C LEU A 126 9.03 -2.52 -6.83
N SER A 127 8.91 -2.18 -8.10
CA SER A 127 9.62 -1.04 -8.66
C SER A 127 8.72 0.20 -8.55
N PHE A 128 9.33 1.38 -8.38
CA PHE A 128 8.63 2.66 -8.34
C PHE A 128 9.33 3.60 -9.32
N ASN A 129 8.56 4.23 -10.21
CA ASN A 129 9.03 5.41 -10.93
C ASN A 129 9.14 6.55 -9.91
N ALA A 130 10.36 6.97 -9.58
CA ALA A 130 10.62 8.21 -8.86
C ALA A 130 11.63 8.97 -9.72
N SER A 131 11.29 10.18 -10.18
CA SER A 131 12.18 10.90 -11.11
C SER A 131 13.59 11.04 -10.53
N LYS A 132 14.62 11.11 -11.38
CA LYS A 132 16.03 11.33 -10.94
C LYS A 132 16.17 12.50 -9.95
N ASP A 133 15.33 13.52 -10.09
CA ASP A 133 15.34 14.72 -9.24
C ASP A 133 14.85 14.41 -7.81
N ALA A 134 13.86 13.53 -7.64
CA ALA A 134 13.38 13.08 -6.33
C ALA A 134 14.45 12.29 -5.55
N VAL A 135 15.23 11.49 -6.29
CA VAL A 135 16.24 10.57 -5.75
C VAL A 135 17.57 11.28 -5.45
N ASN A 136 18.03 12.16 -6.35
CA ASN A 136 19.26 12.93 -6.16
C ASN A 136 19.17 13.94 -5.02
N HIS A 137 17.96 14.37 -4.64
CA HIS A 137 17.76 15.28 -3.51
C HIS A 137 18.06 14.64 -2.14
N PHE A 138 18.09 13.29 -2.04
CA PHE A 138 18.19 12.56 -0.78
C PHE A 138 19.51 11.81 -0.55
N HIS A 139 20.28 11.50 -1.60
CA HIS A 139 21.56 10.81 -1.42
C HIS A 139 22.65 11.63 -0.69
N HIS A 140 22.38 12.88 -0.30
CA HIS A 140 23.31 13.74 0.44
C HIS A 140 22.95 14.04 1.90
N THR A 141 21.90 13.47 2.48
CA THR A 141 21.59 13.68 3.90
C THR A 141 21.67 12.39 4.70
N SER A 142 22.87 12.11 5.20
CA SER A 142 23.08 11.28 6.38
C SER A 142 22.12 11.72 7.49
N VAL A 143 21.43 10.75 8.11
CA VAL A 143 20.56 10.94 9.27
C VAL A 143 21.31 11.71 10.35
N LYS A 144 21.04 13.01 10.44
CA LYS A 144 21.40 13.83 11.59
C LYS A 144 20.14 13.98 12.43
N ILE A 145 20.26 13.59 13.69
CA ILE A 145 19.32 13.97 14.74
C ILE A 145 19.42 15.49 14.86
N PRO A 146 18.35 16.29 14.65
CA PRO A 146 18.50 17.74 14.72
C PRO A 146 18.58 18.21 16.16
N ASP A 147 19.78 18.60 16.56
CA ASP A 147 19.97 19.69 17.52
C ASP A 147 19.52 21.00 16.85
N THR A 148 18.46 21.63 17.36
CA THR A 148 18.08 23.07 17.24
C THR A 148 18.01 23.78 15.87
N GLU A 149 18.38 23.20 14.74
CA GLU A 149 18.26 23.84 13.42
C GLU A 149 16.82 23.73 12.87
N LYS A 150 16.27 24.86 12.43
CA LYS A 150 14.93 24.94 11.84
C LYS A 150 14.89 24.12 10.55
N PRO A 151 13.87 23.27 10.33
CA PRO A 151 13.75 22.52 9.08
C PRO A 151 13.69 23.49 7.89
N THR A 152 14.51 23.24 6.88
CA THR A 152 14.58 24.08 5.66
C THR A 152 13.68 23.57 4.54
N LYS A 153 13.08 22.39 4.73
CA LYS A 153 12.25 21.69 3.74
C LYS A 153 11.02 21.10 4.40
N LEU A 154 9.98 20.90 3.62
CA LEU A 154 8.74 20.23 3.99
C LEU A 154 8.38 19.23 2.89
N ARG A 155 8.26 17.95 3.23
CA ARG A 155 7.82 16.88 2.32
C ARG A 155 6.41 16.42 2.66
N ILE A 156 5.56 16.39 1.64
CA ILE A 156 4.18 15.92 1.75
C ILE A 156 3.95 14.74 0.82
N ILE A 157 3.29 13.71 1.32
CA ILE A 157 2.73 12.63 0.50
C ILE A 157 1.20 12.67 0.59
N SER A 158 0.52 12.52 -0.54
CA SER A 158 -0.93 12.36 -0.62
C SER A 158 -1.25 11.02 -1.28
N TRP A 159 -2.08 10.20 -0.65
CA TRP A 159 -2.39 8.87 -1.17
C TRP A 159 -3.78 8.39 -0.79
N GLN A 160 -4.47 7.73 -1.73
CA GLN A 160 -5.69 6.98 -1.45
C GLN A 160 -5.38 5.81 -0.54
N GLY A 161 -6.14 5.71 0.55
CA GLY A 161 -6.26 4.51 1.35
C GLY A 161 -6.88 3.38 0.53
N PHE A 162 -6.41 2.15 0.76
CA PHE A 162 -6.95 0.99 0.09
C PHE A 162 -8.38 0.72 0.60
N MET A 163 -9.36 0.85 -0.29
CA MET A 163 -10.79 0.65 -0.01
C MET A 163 -11.22 -0.83 0.00
N VAL A 164 -10.26 -1.76 -0.09
CA VAL A 164 -10.56 -3.19 -0.15
C VAL A 164 -9.57 -3.91 0.76
N ASN A 165 -10.01 -4.22 1.96
CA ASN A 165 -9.25 -5.00 2.94
C ASN A 165 -9.44 -6.53 2.78
N ASP A 166 -10.50 -6.94 2.07
CA ASP A 166 -10.90 -8.33 1.88
C ASP A 166 -10.22 -9.03 0.69
N ILE A 167 -9.30 -8.35 0.00
CA ILE A 167 -8.53 -8.94 -1.11
C ILE A 167 -7.26 -9.63 -0.60
N PRO A 168 -6.84 -10.77 -1.19
CA PRO A 168 -5.61 -11.47 -0.83
C PRO A 168 -4.34 -10.62 -0.92
N ALA A 169 -4.34 -9.55 -1.73
CA ALA A 169 -3.19 -8.65 -1.91
C ALA A 169 -3.11 -7.52 -0.85
N PHE A 170 -4.15 -7.31 -0.05
CA PHE A 170 -4.17 -6.24 0.96
C PHE A 170 -3.01 -6.30 1.97
N PRO A 171 -2.62 -7.48 2.49
CA PRO A 171 -1.41 -7.63 3.32
C PRO A 171 -0.17 -6.99 2.69
N LEU A 172 0.11 -7.32 1.43
CA LEU A 172 1.25 -6.80 0.69
C LEU A 172 1.15 -5.29 0.44
N LEU A 173 -0.01 -4.81 -0.02
CA LEU A 173 -0.24 -3.39 -0.29
C LEU A 173 0.06 -2.52 0.93
N MET A 174 -0.43 -2.95 2.10
CA MET A 174 -0.19 -2.27 3.36
C MET A 174 1.27 -2.31 3.81
N THR A 175 1.96 -3.45 3.69
CA THR A 175 3.40 -3.52 3.98
C THR A 175 4.18 -2.58 3.06
N SER A 176 3.77 -2.50 1.79
CA SER A 176 4.41 -1.65 0.80
C SER A 176 4.19 -0.16 1.09
N LEU A 177 2.95 0.23 1.38
CA LEU A 177 2.60 1.59 1.84
C LEU A 177 3.45 1.99 3.05
N VAL A 178 3.52 1.15 4.08
CA VAL A 178 4.34 1.39 5.28
C VAL A 178 5.82 1.58 4.91
N ASN A 179 6.37 0.70 4.07
CA ASN A 179 7.77 0.76 3.67
C ASN A 179 8.10 2.01 2.86
N ILE A 180 7.20 2.43 1.97
CA ILE A 180 7.34 3.66 1.19
C ILE A 180 7.31 4.87 2.11
N LEU A 181 6.34 4.95 3.02
CA LEU A 181 6.28 6.07 3.97
C LEU A 181 7.52 6.13 4.85
N LYS A 182 8.07 4.99 5.27
CA LYS A 182 9.36 4.93 5.99
C LYS A 182 10.54 5.38 5.13
N ALA A 183 10.61 4.93 3.88
CA ALA A 183 11.71 5.23 2.97
C ALA A 183 11.72 6.69 2.50
N GLN A 184 10.54 7.23 2.21
CA GLN A 184 10.38 8.62 1.75
C GLN A 184 10.45 9.62 2.91
N ASN A 185 10.22 9.15 4.14
CA ASN A 185 10.25 9.92 5.38
C ASN A 185 9.53 11.29 5.26
N PRO A 186 8.24 11.31 4.87
CA PRO A 186 7.50 12.56 4.71
C PRO A 186 7.26 13.23 6.07
N ASP A 187 7.11 14.55 6.05
CA ASP A 187 6.73 15.35 7.21
C ASP A 187 5.22 15.31 7.44
N VAL A 188 4.45 15.32 6.35
CA VAL A 188 2.98 15.24 6.35
C VAL A 188 2.52 14.15 5.38
N VAL A 189 1.54 13.35 5.78
CA VAL A 189 0.83 12.43 4.88
C VAL A 189 -0.66 12.73 4.91
N PHE A 190 -1.25 12.92 3.73
CA PHE A 190 -2.69 12.93 3.56
C PHE A 190 -3.15 11.57 3.05
N LEU A 191 -3.98 10.89 3.84
CA LEU A 191 -4.70 9.69 3.43
C LEU A 191 -6.19 9.98 3.37
N TYR A 192 -6.91 9.28 2.50
CA TYR A 192 -8.34 9.39 2.31
C TYR A 192 -8.93 8.03 1.97
N ASN A 193 -10.22 7.80 2.24
CA ASN A 193 -10.86 6.49 2.13
C ASN A 193 -10.13 5.42 2.95
N VAL A 194 -9.73 5.76 4.18
CA VAL A 194 -9.07 4.85 5.12
C VAL A 194 -10.10 4.19 6.00
N GLU A 195 -10.17 2.86 5.95
CA GLU A 195 -11.01 2.07 6.85
C GLU A 195 -10.37 1.87 8.25
N PRO A 196 -11.16 1.57 9.30
CA PRO A 196 -10.64 1.35 10.65
C PRO A 196 -9.53 0.28 10.75
N ALA A 197 -9.68 -0.86 10.06
CA ALA A 197 -8.66 -1.93 10.07
C ALA A 197 -7.33 -1.49 9.43
N THR A 198 -7.41 -0.71 8.35
CA THR A 198 -6.26 -0.08 7.68
C THR A 198 -5.56 0.88 8.63
N LEU A 199 -6.33 1.73 9.32
CA LEU A 199 -5.83 2.71 10.27
C LEU A 199 -5.07 2.05 11.43
N ASP A 200 -5.63 0.98 12.03
CA ASP A 200 -4.99 0.27 13.14
C ASP A 200 -3.64 -0.32 12.74
N ARG A 201 -3.55 -0.88 11.53
CA ARG A 201 -2.29 -1.41 11.00
C ARG A 201 -1.27 -0.31 10.73
N LEU A 202 -1.68 0.84 10.20
CA LEU A 202 -0.79 1.98 9.99
C LEU A 202 -0.23 2.49 11.32
N LYS A 203 -1.08 2.69 12.33
CA LYS A 203 -0.66 3.13 13.67
C LYS A 203 0.37 2.19 14.29
N LYS A 204 0.17 0.87 14.16
CA LYS A 204 1.12 -0.13 14.66
C LYS A 204 2.49 -0.04 13.99
N ASN A 205 2.54 0.32 12.71
CA ASN A 205 3.74 0.25 11.89
C ASN A 205 4.46 1.58 11.67
N LEU A 206 3.81 2.71 11.97
CA LEU A 206 4.30 4.08 11.78
C LEU A 206 4.24 4.89 13.10
N PRO A 207 4.92 4.45 14.17
CA PRO A 207 4.83 5.07 15.50
C PRO A 207 5.42 6.50 15.56
N SER A 208 6.21 6.90 14.56
CA SER A 208 6.74 8.27 14.43
C SER A 208 5.70 9.28 13.95
N PHE A 209 4.50 8.83 13.56
CA PHE A 209 3.44 9.69 13.08
C PHE A 209 2.33 9.86 14.10
N LYS A 210 1.87 11.10 14.27
CA LYS A 210 0.59 11.42 14.91
C LYS A 210 -0.51 11.33 13.88
N PHE A 211 -1.54 10.53 14.16
CA PHE A 211 -2.71 10.33 13.30
C PHE A 211 -3.86 11.24 13.73
N ILE A 212 -4.39 12.03 12.81
CA ILE A 212 -5.49 12.98 13.05
C ILE A 212 -6.62 12.62 12.10
N TYR A 213 -7.79 12.33 12.67
CA TYR A 213 -8.96 11.84 11.95
C TYR A 213 -10.23 12.01 12.78
N GLU A 214 -11.39 11.96 12.12
CA GLU A 214 -12.67 11.70 12.76
C GLU A 214 -13.16 10.30 12.43
N PHE A 215 -13.72 9.61 13.41
CA PHE A 215 -14.18 8.24 13.24
C PHE A 215 -15.44 8.20 12.37
N ASN A 216 -15.35 7.51 11.24
CA ASN A 216 -16.44 7.18 10.32
C ASN A 216 -16.02 5.97 9.48
N ASP A 217 -16.89 5.49 8.59
CA ASP A 217 -16.63 4.28 7.79
C ASP A 217 -15.53 4.48 6.74
N GLN A 218 -15.29 5.73 6.30
CA GLN A 218 -14.28 6.07 5.29
C GLN A 218 -13.55 7.37 5.65
N MET A 219 -12.39 7.20 6.30
CA MET A 219 -11.76 8.29 7.02
C MET A 219 -10.78 9.03 6.12
N SER A 220 -10.90 10.36 6.10
CA SER A 220 -9.76 11.23 5.81
C SER A 220 -8.83 11.19 7.02
N VAL A 221 -7.53 11.01 6.80
CA VAL A 221 -6.53 10.93 7.87
C VAL A 221 -5.34 11.80 7.51
N THR A 222 -4.98 12.72 8.39
CA THR A 222 -3.76 13.52 8.28
C THR A 222 -2.74 12.98 9.25
N LEU A 223 -1.57 12.57 8.76
CA LEU A 223 -0.47 12.10 9.58
C LEU A 223 0.60 13.19 9.65
N LEU A 224 1.07 13.48 10.86
CA LEU A 224 2.17 14.40 11.11
C LEU A 224 3.35 13.63 11.69
N ASN A 225 4.51 13.69 11.03
CA ASN A 225 5.74 13.12 11.57
C ASN A 225 6.19 13.93 12.80
N THR A 226 7.08 13.36 13.61
CA THR A 226 7.74 14.04 14.75
C THR A 226 8.43 15.36 14.41
N SER A 227 8.76 15.60 13.12
CA SER A 227 9.29 16.87 12.62
C SER A 227 8.26 18.00 12.57
N VAL A 228 6.96 17.68 12.69
CA VAL A 228 5.84 18.62 12.59
C VAL A 228 5.08 18.67 13.90
N SER A 229 4.99 19.86 14.47
CA SER A 229 4.23 20.09 15.71
C SER A 229 2.75 20.26 15.40
N TYR A 230 1.91 19.52 16.10
CA TYR A 230 0.46 19.62 16.04
C TYR A 230 -0.04 20.78 16.92
N ASP A 231 -0.92 21.62 16.38
CA ASP A 231 -1.54 22.72 17.15
C ASP A 231 -3.02 22.44 17.43
N SER A 232 -3.83 22.28 16.38
CA SER A 232 -5.27 22.07 16.49
C SER A 232 -5.82 21.31 15.27
N HIS A 233 -7.06 20.82 15.35
CA HIS A 233 -7.79 20.37 14.16
C HIS A 233 -9.28 20.69 14.27
N GLU A 234 -9.92 20.83 13.11
CA GLU A 234 -11.35 20.96 12.93
C GLU A 234 -11.78 19.90 11.91
N ALA A 235 -12.84 19.19 12.23
CA ALA A 235 -13.51 18.32 11.28
C ALA A 235 -14.81 18.97 10.83
N VAL A 236 -14.98 19.06 9.52
CA VAL A 236 -16.15 19.71 8.93
C VAL A 236 -16.99 18.65 8.26
N GLN A 237 -18.23 18.55 8.70
CA GLN A 237 -19.23 17.64 8.15
C GLN A 237 -20.13 18.41 7.19
N LEU A 238 -20.41 17.83 6.03
CA LEU A 238 -21.31 18.38 5.01
C LEU A 238 -22.29 17.30 4.57
N PRO A 239 -23.59 17.63 4.46
CA PRO A 239 -24.55 16.69 3.91
C PRO A 239 -24.27 16.48 2.42
N VAL A 240 -24.30 15.23 1.96
CA VAL A 240 -24.26 14.81 0.56
C VAL A 240 -25.57 14.15 0.21
N GLU A 241 -26.10 14.48 -0.97
CA GLU A 241 -27.31 13.81 -1.46
C GLU A 241 -27.05 12.30 -1.59
N GLU A 242 -27.97 11.48 -1.08
CA GLU A 242 -27.97 10.01 -1.19
C GLU A 242 -26.83 9.25 -0.47
N SER A 243 -25.69 9.89 -0.22
CA SER A 243 -24.47 9.26 0.34
C SER A 243 -24.26 9.52 1.83
N GLY A 244 -25.04 10.43 2.43
CA GLY A 244 -24.97 10.74 3.86
C GLY A 244 -24.04 11.90 4.19
N ASP A 245 -23.35 11.84 5.33
CA ASP A 245 -22.48 12.92 5.80
C ASP A 245 -21.03 12.73 5.31
N TYR A 246 -20.54 13.71 4.57
CA TYR A 246 -19.16 13.77 4.09
C TYR A 246 -18.28 14.63 5.00
N ASN A 247 -17.06 14.16 5.27
CA ASN A 247 -16.15 14.80 6.21
C ASN A 247 -14.81 15.16 5.57
N PHE A 248 -14.36 16.39 5.80
CA PHE A 248 -12.98 16.80 5.53
C PHE A 248 -12.30 17.37 6.78
N LEU A 249 -10.98 17.35 6.79
CA LEU A 249 -10.17 17.75 7.95
C LEU A 249 -9.38 19.02 7.66
N ILE A 250 -9.39 19.93 8.62
CA ILE A 250 -8.48 21.07 8.68
C ILE A 250 -7.57 20.86 9.89
N VAL A 251 -6.26 20.76 9.67
CA VAL A 251 -5.26 20.59 10.71
C VAL A 251 -4.35 21.81 10.75
N GLU A 252 -4.25 22.44 11.91
CA GLU A 252 -3.26 23.48 12.16
C GLU A 252 -2.01 22.85 12.79
N ALA A 253 -0.86 23.20 12.24
CA ALA A 253 0.42 22.65 12.62
C ALA A 253 1.55 23.65 12.34
N HIS A 254 2.75 23.37 12.84
CA HIS A 254 3.91 24.19 12.52
C HIS A 254 5.22 23.40 12.47
N VAL A 255 6.17 23.97 11.72
CA VAL A 255 7.54 23.49 11.59
C VAL A 255 8.47 24.66 11.91
N GLY A 256 8.95 24.73 13.14
CA GLY A 256 9.65 25.91 13.65
C GLY A 256 8.76 27.16 13.53
N SER A 257 9.19 28.13 12.71
CA SER A 257 8.42 29.36 12.45
C SER A 257 7.46 29.26 11.26
N LEU A 258 7.46 28.16 10.51
CA LEU A 258 6.53 27.93 9.40
C LEU A 258 5.19 27.48 9.98
N LYS A 259 4.17 28.34 9.93
CA LYS A 259 2.79 27.97 10.27
C LYS A 259 2.11 27.30 9.08
N LEU A 260 1.36 26.23 9.35
CA LEU A 260 0.67 25.40 8.37
C LEU A 260 -0.83 25.31 8.72
N LYS A 261 -1.66 25.43 7.70
CA LYS A 261 -3.06 25.00 7.72
C LYS A 261 -3.24 23.96 6.62
N LEU A 262 -3.40 22.71 7.03
CA LEU A 262 -3.43 21.53 6.19
C LEU A 262 -4.88 21.11 6.00
N ILE A 263 -5.41 21.23 4.79
CA ILE A 263 -6.79 20.86 4.46
C ILE A 263 -6.75 19.56 3.65
N ASN A 264 -7.31 18.49 4.20
CA ASN A 264 -7.44 17.19 3.53
C ASN A 264 -8.91 16.97 3.16
N ALA A 265 -9.22 17.14 1.88
CA ALA A 265 -10.55 17.06 1.31
C ALA A 265 -10.59 16.08 0.14
N GLU A 266 -11.71 15.39 -0.02
CA GLU A 266 -12.01 14.46 -1.10
C GLU A 266 -13.36 14.86 -1.69
N ILE A 267 -13.46 14.91 -3.02
CA ILE A 267 -14.75 15.14 -3.67
C ILE A 267 -15.45 13.79 -3.74
N ASP A 268 -16.64 13.70 -3.13
CA ASP A 268 -17.47 12.50 -3.18
C ASP A 268 -17.80 12.14 -4.64
N MET A 269 -17.56 10.89 -5.01
CA MET A 269 -17.72 10.40 -6.38
C MET A 269 -19.18 10.22 -6.81
N TYR A 270 -20.09 10.07 -5.84
CA TYR A 270 -21.51 9.89 -6.06
C TYR A 270 -22.29 11.20 -5.90
N ALA A 271 -21.63 12.27 -5.46
CA ALA A 271 -22.26 13.57 -5.32
C ALA A 271 -22.69 14.19 -6.67
N SER A 272 -23.80 14.94 -6.62
CA SER A 272 -24.31 15.70 -7.76
C SER A 272 -23.29 16.73 -8.27
N ASP A 273 -23.37 17.13 -9.55
CA ASP A 273 -22.50 18.18 -10.10
C ASP A 273 -22.61 19.49 -9.30
N MET A 274 -23.83 19.83 -8.87
CA MET A 274 -24.10 21.01 -8.05
C MET A 274 -23.39 20.94 -6.70
N TRP A 275 -23.41 19.78 -6.04
CA TRP A 275 -22.70 19.58 -4.79
C TRP A 275 -21.18 19.70 -4.99
N ARG A 276 -20.63 19.03 -6.01
CA ARG A 276 -19.19 19.08 -6.32
C ARG A 276 -18.71 20.50 -6.64
N GLU A 277 -19.52 21.29 -7.35
CA GLU A 277 -19.25 22.70 -7.62
C GLU A 277 -19.26 23.54 -6.33
N ASN A 278 -20.28 23.38 -5.48
CA ASN A 278 -20.39 24.11 -4.22
C ASN A 278 -19.28 23.74 -3.23
N PHE A 279 -18.93 22.46 -3.14
CA PHE A 279 -17.82 21.98 -2.34
C PHE A 279 -16.49 22.57 -2.82
N THR A 280 -16.26 22.58 -4.13
CA THR A 280 -15.09 23.22 -4.73
C THR A 280 -15.01 24.70 -4.36
N LYS A 281 -16.12 25.46 -4.49
CA LYS A 281 -16.17 26.87 -4.08
C LYS A 281 -15.88 27.07 -2.59
N LEU A 282 -16.39 26.20 -1.73
CA LEU A 282 -16.11 26.23 -0.29
C LEU A 282 -14.61 26.00 -0.01
N MET A 283 -13.97 25.05 -0.70
CA MET A 283 -12.54 24.80 -0.55
C MET A 283 -11.70 25.99 -1.04
N LEU A 284 -12.09 26.62 -2.14
CA LEU A 284 -11.45 27.84 -2.64
C LEU A 284 -11.66 29.03 -1.67
N ASP A 285 -12.83 29.18 -1.05
CA ASP A 285 -13.05 30.17 -0.01
C ASP A 285 -12.11 29.94 1.18
N LYS A 286 -12.02 28.69 1.68
CA LYS A 286 -11.10 28.33 2.77
C LYS A 286 -9.64 28.58 2.41
N LEU A 287 -9.25 28.42 1.13
CA LEU A 287 -7.95 28.85 0.61
C LEU A 287 -7.80 30.37 0.57
N GLY A 288 -8.87 31.12 0.29
CA GLY A 288 -8.85 32.56 0.05
C GLY A 288 -8.94 33.45 1.30
N LYS A 289 -9.33 32.94 2.47
CA LYS A 289 -9.55 33.76 3.68
C LYS A 289 -8.31 34.58 4.10
N GLU A 290 -8.41 35.91 4.02
CA GLU A 290 -7.30 36.83 4.30
C GLU A 290 -6.80 36.79 5.75
N SER A 291 -7.67 36.43 6.71
CA SER A 291 -7.30 36.27 8.13
C SER A 291 -6.14 35.28 8.33
N ASP A 292 -5.96 34.37 7.39
CA ASP A 292 -4.95 33.31 7.42
C ASP A 292 -3.66 33.69 6.69
N ALA A 293 -3.42 34.97 6.38
CA ALA A 293 -2.20 35.43 5.69
C ALA A 293 -0.88 35.16 6.46
N THR A 294 -0.99 34.73 7.71
CA THR A 294 0.14 34.36 8.59
C THR A 294 0.50 32.88 8.52
N ALA A 295 -0.30 32.04 7.85
CA ALA A 295 -0.08 30.61 7.68
C ALA A 295 0.00 30.22 6.20
N ASN A 296 0.76 29.15 5.94
CA ASN A 296 0.77 28.50 4.63
C ASN A 296 -0.41 27.55 4.59
N ILE A 297 -1.37 27.83 3.71
CA ILE A 297 -2.51 26.93 3.51
C ILE A 297 -2.13 25.93 2.43
N ILE A 298 -2.16 24.65 2.78
CA ILE A 298 -1.96 23.55 1.84
C ILE A 298 -3.28 22.80 1.78
N LEU A 299 -3.96 22.90 0.64
CA LEU A 299 -5.16 22.14 0.34
C LEU A 299 -4.77 20.95 -0.52
N ARG A 300 -4.94 19.75 0.02
CA ARG A 300 -5.00 18.54 -0.77
C ARG A 300 -6.46 18.24 -1.07
N MET A 301 -6.78 18.13 -2.35
CA MET A 301 -8.13 17.84 -2.83
C MET A 301 -8.08 16.70 -3.85
N GLY A 302 -8.73 15.59 -3.54
CA GLY A 302 -8.90 14.44 -4.46
C GLY A 302 -10.34 14.24 -4.91
N GLY A 303 -10.63 13.11 -5.56
CA GLY A 303 -11.98 12.67 -5.93
C GLY A 303 -12.33 12.83 -7.41
N CYS A 304 -13.57 12.49 -7.79
CA CYS A 304 -14.12 12.51 -9.16
C CYS A 304 -14.31 13.93 -9.74
N CYS A 305 -13.23 14.70 -9.77
CA CYS A 305 -13.16 15.96 -10.49
C CYS A 305 -12.07 15.82 -11.56
N ASP A 306 -12.47 15.24 -12.69
CA ASP A 306 -11.63 15.28 -13.89
C ASP A 306 -11.28 16.73 -14.27
N GLU A 307 -10.32 16.88 -15.19
CA GLU A 307 -9.85 18.21 -15.61
C GLU A 307 -10.95 19.07 -16.22
N GLN A 308 -11.94 18.46 -16.90
CA GLN A 308 -13.03 19.16 -17.55
C GLN A 308 -14.06 19.69 -16.54
N ASN A 309 -14.40 18.88 -15.55
CA ASN A 309 -15.24 19.25 -14.41
C ASN A 309 -14.53 20.31 -13.54
N TRP A 310 -13.22 20.16 -13.30
CA TRP A 310 -12.43 21.16 -12.57
C TRP A 310 -12.45 22.53 -13.26
N HIS A 311 -12.18 22.58 -14.56
CA HIS A 311 -12.24 23.82 -15.33
C HIS A 311 -13.64 24.43 -15.30
N THR A 312 -14.69 23.61 -15.30
CA THR A 312 -16.07 24.06 -15.20
C THR A 312 -16.35 24.70 -13.84
N TYR A 313 -16.00 24.02 -12.74
CA TYR A 313 -16.29 24.48 -11.38
C TYR A 313 -15.48 25.73 -10.97
N THR A 314 -14.32 25.93 -11.60
CA THR A 314 -13.42 27.06 -11.28
C THR A 314 -13.47 28.20 -12.29
N ARG A 315 -14.22 28.07 -13.39
CA ARG A 315 -14.24 29.04 -14.50
C ARG A 315 -14.48 30.48 -14.06
N ASP A 316 -15.45 30.67 -13.17
CA ASP A 316 -15.97 32.00 -12.83
C ASP A 316 -15.32 32.58 -11.55
N VAL A 317 -14.61 31.76 -10.77
CA VAL A 317 -14.00 32.14 -9.49
C VAL A 317 -12.47 32.23 -9.58
N GLY A 318 -11.85 31.37 -10.39
CA GLY A 318 -10.40 31.22 -10.45
C GLY A 318 -9.78 30.73 -9.12
N LEU A 319 -8.45 30.68 -9.08
CA LEU A 319 -7.74 30.44 -7.82
C LEU A 319 -7.67 31.74 -6.99
N PRO A 320 -7.87 31.67 -5.68
CA PRO A 320 -7.73 32.84 -4.81
C PRO A 320 -6.36 33.50 -4.92
N HIS A 321 -6.28 34.79 -4.66
CA HIS A 321 -5.04 35.58 -4.75
C HIS A 321 -3.86 34.91 -4.02
N ARG A 322 -2.70 34.85 -4.69
CA ARG A 322 -1.45 34.17 -4.26
C ARG A 322 -1.52 32.65 -4.12
N THR A 323 -2.62 32.01 -4.54
CA THR A 323 -2.71 30.55 -4.54
C THR A 323 -2.15 29.99 -5.84
N VAL A 324 -1.46 28.86 -5.75
CA VAL A 324 -0.93 28.13 -6.90
C VAL A 324 -1.39 26.67 -6.85
N ASP A 325 -1.67 26.09 -8.02
CA ASP A 325 -1.62 24.64 -8.19
C ASP A 325 -0.15 24.21 -8.17
N VAL A 326 0.20 23.31 -7.24
CA VAL A 326 1.59 22.91 -7.01
C VAL A 326 2.18 22.16 -8.21
N TRP A 327 1.39 21.34 -8.91
CA TRP A 327 1.85 20.65 -10.13
C TRP A 327 2.18 21.67 -11.24
N GLU A 328 1.35 22.71 -11.38
CA GLU A 328 1.61 23.79 -12.33
C GLU A 328 2.84 24.63 -11.93
N ALA A 329 2.97 24.96 -10.64
CA ALA A 329 4.11 25.69 -10.10
C ALA A 329 5.44 24.94 -10.33
N CYS A 330 5.39 23.61 -10.27
CA CYS A 330 6.50 22.70 -10.56
C CYS A 330 6.68 22.41 -12.05
N LYS A 331 6.16 23.27 -12.95
CA LYS A 331 6.35 23.19 -14.41
C LYS A 331 5.74 21.95 -15.08
N LYS A 332 4.62 21.45 -14.52
CA LYS A 332 3.77 20.44 -15.17
C LYS A 332 4.55 19.15 -15.53
N PRO A 333 5.21 18.48 -14.57
CA PRO A 333 6.02 17.29 -14.86
C PRO A 333 5.16 16.20 -15.51
N GLY A 334 5.51 15.84 -16.75
CA GLY A 334 4.66 15.02 -17.63
C GLY A 334 4.43 13.58 -17.17
N MET A 335 5.35 13.00 -16.39
CA MET A 335 5.14 11.66 -15.80
C MET A 335 4.11 11.64 -14.67
N CYS A 336 3.72 12.80 -14.14
CA CYS A 336 2.83 12.95 -12.97
C CYS A 336 1.40 13.42 -13.36
N ASN A 337 1.06 13.38 -14.65
CA ASN A 337 -0.29 13.68 -15.14
C ASN A 337 -1.28 12.54 -14.92
N LEU A 338 -0.80 11.37 -14.49
CA LEU A 338 -1.46 10.09 -14.68
C LEU A 338 -1.71 9.38 -13.36
N ILE A 339 -2.62 9.92 -12.54
CA ILE A 339 -2.90 9.38 -11.20
C ILE A 339 -3.74 8.08 -11.28
N TRP A 340 -4.24 7.74 -12.48
CA TRP A 340 -4.99 6.52 -12.79
C TRP A 340 -4.48 5.90 -14.11
N ARG A 341 -4.06 4.62 -14.10
CA ARG A 341 -3.36 3.95 -15.21
C ARG A 341 -3.92 2.53 -15.45
N TYR A 342 -4.49 2.29 -16.63
CA TYR A 342 -4.92 0.95 -17.10
C TYR A 342 -3.79 0.12 -17.74
N ASP A 343 -2.71 0.76 -18.17
CA ASP A 343 -1.67 0.17 -19.02
C ASP A 343 -0.78 -0.86 -18.30
N ASN A 344 -0.90 -0.99 -16.98
CA ASN A 344 -0.18 -1.96 -16.15
C ASN A 344 -1.06 -3.12 -15.66
N MET A 345 -2.32 -3.22 -16.09
CA MET A 345 -3.22 -4.30 -15.69
C MET A 345 -3.00 -5.56 -16.54
N THR A 346 -2.90 -6.73 -15.90
CA THR A 346 -2.91 -8.00 -16.63
C THR A 346 -4.32 -8.30 -17.14
N GLU A 347 -4.44 -9.19 -18.12
CA GLU A 347 -5.73 -9.59 -18.70
C GLU A 347 -6.70 -10.17 -17.64
N THR A 348 -6.15 -10.80 -16.60
CA THR A 348 -6.89 -11.29 -15.42
C THR A 348 -7.44 -10.16 -14.56
N ASP A 349 -6.67 -9.10 -14.37
CA ASP A 349 -7.07 -7.95 -13.55
C ASP A 349 -8.21 -7.15 -14.22
N VAL A 350 -8.17 -7.06 -15.55
CA VAL A 350 -9.25 -6.48 -16.36
C VAL A 350 -10.55 -7.27 -16.21
N LEU A 351 -10.46 -8.60 -16.09
CA LEU A 351 -11.61 -9.48 -15.90
C LEU A 351 -12.18 -9.36 -14.47
N GLU A 352 -11.35 -9.32 -13.43
CA GLU A 352 -11.80 -9.10 -12.05
C GLU A 352 -12.50 -7.74 -11.88
N TYR A 353 -11.93 -6.66 -12.43
CA TYR A 353 -12.54 -5.33 -12.37
C TYR A 353 -13.86 -5.26 -13.17
N LYS A 354 -13.94 -5.89 -14.35
CA LYS A 354 -15.19 -6.01 -15.12
C LYS A 354 -16.27 -6.76 -14.36
N ASN A 355 -15.89 -7.80 -13.63
CA ASN A 355 -16.83 -8.58 -12.82
C ASN A 355 -17.36 -7.79 -11.61
N PHE A 356 -16.55 -6.87 -11.05
CA PHE A 356 -16.97 -6.01 -9.92
C PHE A 356 -17.78 -4.78 -10.36
N ASN A 357 -17.35 -4.07 -11.42
CA ASN A 357 -17.89 -2.75 -11.79
C ASN A 357 -18.64 -2.72 -13.14
N GLY A 358 -18.84 -3.88 -13.78
CA GLY A 358 -19.67 -4.06 -14.97
C GLY A 358 -19.07 -3.56 -16.29
N LYS A 359 -18.57 -2.31 -16.34
CA LYS A 359 -17.90 -1.73 -17.52
C LYS A 359 -16.56 -1.10 -17.15
N LEU A 360 -15.57 -1.28 -18.03
CA LEU A 360 -14.32 -0.51 -17.95
C LEU A 360 -14.62 0.95 -18.32
N PRO A 361 -14.36 1.95 -17.47
CA PRO A 361 -14.29 3.33 -17.91
C PRO A 361 -13.24 3.47 -19.02
N TYR A 362 -13.56 4.34 -19.99
CA TYR A 362 -12.68 4.67 -21.11
C TYR A 362 -11.30 5.10 -20.60
N ILE A 363 -10.24 4.79 -21.36
CA ILE A 363 -8.87 5.20 -21.07
C ILE A 363 -8.78 6.72 -21.28
N ASP A 364 -9.11 7.49 -20.25
CA ASP A 364 -8.84 8.93 -20.21
C ASP A 364 -7.98 9.25 -18.98
N HIS A 365 -6.96 10.06 -19.23
CA HIS A 365 -5.87 10.36 -18.31
C HIS A 365 -6.29 11.51 -17.38
N TYR A 366 -6.60 11.21 -16.11
CA TYR A 366 -7.13 12.21 -15.19
C TYR A 366 -6.22 12.48 -14.00
N ARG A 367 -6.02 13.77 -13.71
CA ARG A 367 -5.37 14.27 -12.48
C ARG A 367 -6.40 14.41 -11.36
N PHE A 368 -6.78 13.27 -10.78
CA PHE A 368 -7.80 13.20 -9.72
C PHE A 368 -7.36 13.80 -8.39
N SER A 369 -6.11 13.59 -7.96
CA SER A 369 -5.57 14.24 -6.77
C SER A 369 -4.79 15.49 -7.12
N ARG A 370 -5.07 16.59 -6.41
CA ARG A 370 -4.49 17.91 -6.61
C ARG A 370 -4.00 18.49 -5.29
N VAL A 371 -2.93 19.28 -5.36
CA VAL A 371 -2.39 20.02 -4.21
C VAL A 371 -2.31 21.49 -4.58
N TYR A 372 -2.92 22.33 -3.75
CA TYR A 372 -2.87 23.79 -3.86
C TYR A 372 -2.12 24.36 -2.67
N LEU A 373 -1.35 25.41 -2.94
CA LEU A 373 -0.62 26.15 -1.92
C LEU A 373 -1.01 27.61 -1.97
N ARG A 374 -1.41 28.17 -0.82
CA ARG A 374 -1.34 29.60 -0.57
C ARG A 374 -0.24 29.90 0.45
N PRO A 375 0.89 30.50 0.04
CA PRO A 375 2.00 30.79 0.93
C PRO A 375 1.67 31.92 1.92
N ALA A 376 2.23 31.83 3.13
CA ALA A 376 2.18 32.92 4.11
C ALA A 376 2.93 34.18 3.61
N LYS A 377 2.74 35.32 4.27
CA LYS A 377 3.45 36.57 3.91
C LYS A 377 4.91 36.65 4.40
N THR A 378 5.27 35.90 5.44
CA THR A 378 6.57 36.05 6.11
C THR A 378 7.45 34.82 5.89
N VAL A 379 7.15 33.72 6.59
CA VAL A 379 7.83 32.43 6.41
C VAL A 379 6.93 31.55 5.56
N PHE A 380 7.36 31.26 4.34
CA PHE A 380 6.53 30.59 3.35
C PHE A 380 7.15 29.33 2.77
N ALA A 381 6.28 28.39 2.42
CA ALA A 381 6.63 27.22 1.61
C ALA A 381 6.71 27.63 0.13
N GLN A 382 7.69 27.12 -0.59
CA GLN A 382 7.82 27.28 -2.04
C GLN A 382 7.87 25.90 -2.70
N PRO A 383 6.97 25.56 -3.64
CA PRO A 383 7.04 24.29 -4.36
C PRO A 383 8.38 24.14 -5.06
N LYS A 384 9.03 22.99 -4.89
CA LYS A 384 10.30 22.66 -5.55
C LYS A 384 10.22 21.38 -6.35
N PHE A 385 9.44 20.43 -5.87
CA PHE A 385 9.29 19.13 -6.51
C PHE A 385 7.84 18.69 -6.47
N TYR A 386 7.41 18.05 -7.55
CA TYR A 386 6.13 17.35 -7.64
C TYR A 386 6.39 16.04 -8.37
N GLY A 387 6.06 14.93 -7.72
CA GLY A 387 6.32 13.58 -8.20
C GLY A 387 5.13 12.66 -7.96
N GLU A 388 5.21 11.50 -8.57
CA GLU A 388 4.24 10.42 -8.43
C GLU A 388 4.95 9.17 -7.90
N ILE A 389 4.28 8.41 -7.02
CA ILE A 389 4.73 7.12 -6.52
C ILE A 389 3.74 6.06 -7.03
N GLN A 390 4.24 5.18 -7.90
CA GLN A 390 3.46 4.12 -8.54
C GLN A 390 3.87 2.74 -8.03
N PHE A 391 2.91 1.85 -7.76
CA PHE A 391 3.23 0.43 -7.60
C PHE A 391 3.44 -0.22 -8.96
N LEU A 392 4.64 -0.71 -9.24
CA LEU A 392 4.83 -1.63 -10.36
C LEU A 392 4.48 -3.05 -9.89
N ASN A 393 3.56 -3.70 -10.62
CA ASN A 393 3.12 -5.09 -10.43
C ASN A 393 2.15 -5.38 -9.25
N ILE A 394 1.47 -4.36 -8.70
CA ILE A 394 0.29 -4.61 -7.85
C ILE A 394 -0.92 -3.90 -8.45
N THR A 395 -1.73 -4.66 -9.17
CA THR A 395 -2.82 -4.14 -10.01
C THR A 395 -3.98 -3.53 -9.24
N LEU A 396 -4.09 -3.83 -7.94
CA LEU A 396 -5.19 -3.37 -7.08
C LEU A 396 -4.95 -1.99 -6.45
N ALA A 397 -3.76 -1.41 -6.62
CA ALA A 397 -3.49 -0.02 -6.26
C ALA A 397 -3.84 0.90 -7.43
N ILE A 398 -5.15 1.13 -7.61
CA ILE A 398 -5.68 1.86 -8.76
C ILE A 398 -5.25 3.34 -8.77
N HIS A 399 -4.77 3.87 -7.62
CA HIS A 399 -4.34 5.26 -7.46
C HIS A 399 -2.87 5.36 -7.01
N SER A 400 -2.10 6.12 -7.78
CA SER A 400 -0.74 6.50 -7.41
C SER A 400 -0.72 7.51 -6.27
N ALA A 401 0.35 7.49 -5.47
CA ALA A 401 0.59 8.55 -4.50
C ALA A 401 1.19 9.78 -5.19
N ILE A 402 0.93 10.97 -4.66
CA ILE A 402 1.65 12.20 -5.00
C ILE A 402 2.68 12.45 -3.91
N ILE A 403 3.89 12.85 -4.31
CA ILE A 403 4.92 13.37 -3.42
C ILE A 403 5.27 14.80 -3.82
N VAL A 404 5.36 15.69 -2.83
CA VAL A 404 5.66 17.11 -3.04
C VAL A 404 6.72 17.56 -2.05
N ASP A 405 7.74 18.24 -2.54
CA ASP A 405 8.72 18.92 -1.68
C ASP A 405 8.59 20.43 -1.80
N PHE A 406 8.64 21.09 -0.65
CA PHE A 406 8.69 22.54 -0.52
C PHE A 406 9.99 22.95 0.15
N ASP A 407 10.61 24.03 -0.33
CA ASP A 407 11.62 24.77 0.43
C ASP A 407 10.93 25.79 1.34
N ILE A 408 11.48 25.99 2.53
CA ILE A 408 11.01 27.00 3.49
C ILE A 408 11.88 28.25 3.33
N SER A 409 11.26 29.37 2.97
CA SER A 409 11.92 30.66 2.81
C SER A 409 11.32 31.72 3.73
N SER A 410 12.13 32.71 4.09
CA SER A 410 11.70 33.92 4.82
C SER A 410 11.99 35.22 4.07
N THR A 411 12.60 35.12 2.89
CA THR A 411 12.94 36.24 2.02
C THR A 411 12.14 36.13 0.72
N PHE A 412 11.23 37.09 0.49
CA PHE A 412 10.60 37.29 -0.81
C PHE A 412 11.68 37.77 -1.80
N CYS A 413 12.25 36.86 -2.60
CA CYS A 413 12.91 37.27 -3.82
C CYS A 413 11.83 37.58 -4.85
N LEU A 414 11.49 38.87 -4.98
CA LEU A 414 10.90 39.39 -6.20
C LEU A 414 11.97 39.29 -7.29
N SER A 415 11.85 38.31 -8.17
CA SER A 415 12.56 38.29 -9.45
C SER A 415 11.54 38.24 -10.57
#